data_AF-A0A419X3P6-F1
#
_entry.id   AF-A0A419X3P6-F1
#
_cell.length_a   1.000
_cell.length_b   1.000
_cell.length_c   1.000
_cell.angle_alpha   90.00
_cell.angle_beta   90.00
_cell.angle_gamma   90.00
#
_symmetry.space_group_name_H-M   'P 1'
#
loop_
_entity.id
_entity.type
_entity.pdbx_description
1 polymer ?
#
loop_
_entity_poly.entity_id
_entity_poly.type
_entity_poly.pdbx_seq_one_letter_code
_entity_poly.pdbx_strand_id
1 'polypeptide(L)' 'MIKVHFEDKGQDFLWWKITAQGAVVDCGPFQKSVWCGSFVYLETVVVGQKLEFVSKTGNPLMLSYETIKIEEVEA' A
#
# COMPACT_ATOMS: atom_id res chain seq x y z
N MET A 1 -1.73 -11.33 6.77
CA MET A 1 -1.34 -10.09 6.06
C MET A 1 -2.60 -9.33 5.65
N ILE A 2 -2.48 -8.10 5.16
CA ILE A 2 -3.61 -7.38 4.58
C ILE A 2 -3.35 -7.06 3.12
N LYS A 3 -4.41 -6.97 2.33
CA LYS A 3 -4.39 -6.45 0.97
C LYS A 3 -5.23 -5.18 0.92
N VAL A 4 -4.57 -4.08 0.65
CA VAL A 4 -5.16 -2.75 0.58
C VAL A 4 -5.42 -2.42 -0.87
N HIS A 5 -6.64 -2.03 -1.20
CA HIS A 5 -7.03 -1.56 -2.51
C HIS A 5 -7.16 -0.05 -2.52
N PHE A 6 -6.75 0.56 -3.62
CA PHE A 6 -6.76 2.00 -3.82
C PHE A 6 -7.79 2.40 -4.86
N GLU A 7 -8.29 3.62 -4.73
CA GLU A 7 -9.13 4.27 -5.72
C GLU A 7 -8.42 4.28 -7.09
N ASP A 8 -9.13 3.91 -8.15
CA ASP A 8 -8.61 3.95 -9.51
C ASP A 8 -8.76 5.36 -10.09
N LYS A 9 -7.62 6.01 -10.32
CA LYS A 9 -7.47 7.32 -10.97
C LYS A 9 -6.55 7.22 -12.19
N GLY A 10 -6.45 6.04 -12.81
CA GLY A 10 -5.61 5.79 -13.99
C GLY A 10 -4.13 5.57 -13.69
N GLN A 11 -3.78 5.21 -12.46
CA GLN A 11 -2.41 4.85 -12.07
C GLN A 11 -2.07 3.39 -12.39
N ASP A 12 -0.78 3.06 -12.33
CA ASP A 12 -0.26 1.72 -12.69
C ASP A 12 -0.46 0.64 -11.61
N PHE A 13 -0.95 0.98 -10.43
CA PHE A 13 -1.20 0.05 -9.33
C PHE A 13 -2.52 0.35 -8.61
N LEU A 14 -3.24 -0.69 -8.25
CA LEU A 14 -4.57 -0.62 -7.62
C LEU A 14 -4.61 -1.30 -6.26
N TRP A 15 -3.58 -2.06 -5.89
CA TRP A 15 -3.54 -2.71 -4.58
C TRP A 15 -2.12 -3.01 -4.13
N TRP A 16 -1.91 -3.03 -2.81
CA TRP A 16 -0.70 -3.48 -2.12
C TRP A 16 -1.03 -4.64 -1.18
N LYS A 17 -0.13 -5.62 -1.05
CA LYS A 17 -0.12 -6.57 0.06
C LYS A 17 0.89 -6.13 1.10
N ILE A 18 0.44 -6.02 2.34
CA ILE A 18 1.19 -5.47 3.45
C ILE A 18 1.25 -6.52 4.57
N THR A 19 2.44 -6.75 5.08
CA THR A 19 2.69 -7.66 6.22
C THR A 19 2.19 -7.05 7.53
N ALA A 20 2.11 -7.85 8.59
CA ALA A 20 1.75 -7.37 9.92
C ALA A 20 2.74 -6.34 10.49
N GLN A 21 3.95 -6.25 9.93
CA GLN A 21 4.99 -5.29 10.29
C GLN A 21 4.97 -4.04 9.41
N GLY A 22 4.01 -3.91 8.49
CA GLY A 22 3.88 -2.76 7.59
C GLY A 22 4.67 -2.86 6.28
N ALA A 23 5.46 -3.92 6.06
CA ALA A 23 6.23 -4.06 4.82
C ALA A 23 5.32 -4.40 3.63
N VAL A 24 5.46 -3.66 2.52
CA VAL A 24 4.83 -3.96 1.23
C VAL A 24 5.60 -5.10 0.56
N VAL A 25 4.95 -6.25 0.40
CA VAL A 25 5.56 -7.47 -0.17
C VAL A 25 5.11 -7.73 -1.61
N ASP A 26 3.98 -7.17 -2.02
CA ASP A 26 3.43 -7.34 -3.36
C ASP A 26 2.58 -6.12 -3.73
N CYS A 27 2.46 -5.83 -5.02
CA CYS A 27 1.50 -4.87 -5.55
C CYS A 27 1.04 -5.26 -6.95
N GLY A 28 -0.05 -4.66 -7.42
CA GLY A 28 -0.44 -4.85 -8.80
C GLY A 28 -1.47 -3.84 -9.28
N PRO A 29 -1.77 -3.79 -10.60
CA PRO A 29 -1.25 -4.73 -11.61
C PRO A 29 0.24 -4.57 -11.97
N PHE A 30 0.84 -3.38 -11.78
CA PHE A 30 2.24 -3.13 -12.17
C PHE A 30 3.09 -2.53 -11.05
N GLN A 31 4.33 -2.16 -11.39
CA GLN A 31 5.28 -1.43 -10.56
C GLN A 31 5.75 -2.12 -9.25
N LYS A 32 5.75 -3.46 -9.18
CA LYS A 32 6.28 -4.21 -8.02
C LYS A 32 7.66 -3.76 -7.57
N SER A 33 8.59 -3.54 -8.49
CA SER A 33 9.96 -3.09 -8.19
C SER A 33 10.04 -1.68 -7.59
N VAL A 34 9.00 -0.85 -7.74
CA VAL A 34 8.93 0.50 -7.17
C VAL A 34 8.44 0.43 -5.73
N TRP A 35 7.37 -0.35 -5.50
CA TRP A 35 6.62 -0.32 -4.24
C TRP A 35 7.07 -1.38 -3.23
N CYS A 36 7.42 -2.59 -3.66
CA CYS A 36 7.88 -3.65 -2.76
C CYS A 36 9.14 -3.21 -1.99
N GLY A 37 9.14 -3.48 -0.69
CA GLY A 37 10.19 -3.02 0.24
C GLY A 37 9.91 -1.66 0.90
N SER A 38 8.81 -0.98 0.52
CA SER A 38 8.31 0.17 1.28
C SER A 38 7.67 -0.27 2.60
N PHE A 39 7.64 0.61 3.60
CA PHE A 39 7.03 0.36 4.91
C PHE A 39 5.88 1.32 5.17
N VAL A 40 4.70 0.78 5.45
CA VAL A 40 3.46 1.53 5.67
C VAL A 40 3.26 1.77 7.17
N TYR A 41 2.82 2.99 7.52
CA TYR A 41 2.31 3.31 8.84
C TYR A 41 0.91 2.71 8.97
N LEU A 42 0.81 1.53 9.59
CA LEU A 42 -0.42 0.71 9.62
C LEU A 42 -1.63 1.45 10.22
N GLU A 43 -1.38 2.37 11.14
CA GLU A 43 -2.39 3.24 11.75
C GLU A 43 -3.09 4.18 10.74
N THR A 44 -2.47 4.44 9.59
CA THR A 44 -3.02 5.27 8.52
C THR A 44 -3.81 4.46 7.47
N VAL A 45 -3.81 3.12 7.59
CA VAL A 45 -4.51 2.23 6.66
C VAL A 45 -5.99 2.17 7.03
N VAL A 46 -6.71 3.22 6.63
CA VAL A 46 -8.14 3.40 6.92
C VAL A 46 -8.89 3.63 5.62
N VAL A 47 -10.03 2.94 5.44
CA VAL A 47 -10.89 3.12 4.26
C VAL A 47 -11.39 4.58 4.19
N GLY A 48 -11.31 5.18 3.01
CA GLY A 48 -11.60 6.59 2.75
C GLY A 48 -10.45 7.55 3.06
N GLN A 49 -9.27 7.05 3.44
CA GLN A 49 -8.10 7.88 3.72
C GLN A 49 -6.90 7.49 2.86
N LYS A 50 -6.00 8.45 2.70
CA LYS A 50 -4.68 8.25 2.11
C LYS A 50 -3.75 7.69 3.17
N LEU A 51 -3.04 6.62 2.83
CA LEU A 51 -2.05 6.05 3.75
C LEU A 51 -0.71 6.76 3.62
N GLU A 52 0.07 6.69 4.69
CA GLU A 52 1.43 7.15 4.76
C GLU A 52 2.39 5.95 4.71
N PHE A 53 3.54 6.15 4.06
CA PHE A 53 4.56 5.12 3.95
C PHE A 53 5.96 5.72 3.82
N VAL A 54 6.96 4.94 4.21
CA VAL A 54 8.36 5.19 3.92
C VAL A 54 8.73 4.40 2.68
N SER A 55 9.23 5.08 1.64
CA SER A 55 9.68 4.43 0.41
C SER A 55 10.87 3.51 0.68
N LYS A 56 11.17 2.61 -0.26
CA LYS A 56 12.40 1.78 -0.22
C LYS A 56 13.70 2.58 -0.10
N THR A 57 13.69 3.88 -0.39
CA THR A 57 14.85 4.78 -0.27
C THR A 57 14.87 5.55 1.06
N GLY A 58 13.92 5.30 1.97
CA GLY A 58 13.87 5.92 3.29
C GLY A 58 13.10 7.25 3.36
N ASN A 59 12.42 7.66 2.30
CA ASN A 59 11.69 8.94 2.29
C ASN A 59 10.24 8.73 2.77
N PRO A 60 9.77 9.47 3.79
CA PRO A 60 8.36 9.44 4.18
C PRO A 60 7.51 10.17 3.15
N LEU A 61 6.42 9.53 2.72
CA LEU A 61 5.54 9.97 1.66
C LEU A 61 4.08 9.64 2.03
N MET A 62 3.15 10.41 1.45
CA MET A 62 1.72 10.10 1.48
C MET A 62 1.28 9.58 0.11
N LEU A 63 0.56 8.47 0.09
CA LEU A 63 0.00 7.94 -1.14
C LEU A 63 -1.10 8.88 -1.64
N SER A 64 -1.08 9.22 -2.93
CA SER A 64 -2.06 10.18 -3.48
C SER A 64 -3.47 9.59 -3.66
N TYR A 65 -3.62 8.28 -3.48
CA TYR A 65 -4.85 7.52 -3.68
C TYR A 65 -5.42 7.06 -2.34
N GLU A 66 -6.75 7.17 -2.22
CA GLU A 66 -7.44 6.73 -1.02
C GLU A 66 -7.57 5.21 -0.98
N THR A 67 -7.55 4.67 0.23
CA THR A 67 -7.86 3.27 0.49
C THR A 67 -9.36 3.06 0.31
N ILE A 68 -9.76 2.18 -0.61
CA ILE A 68 -11.18 1.88 -0.87
C ILE A 68 -11.64 0.57 -0.25
N LYS A 69 -10.70 -0.35 0.02
CA LYS A 69 -11.00 -1.67 0.59
C LYS A 69 -9.76 -2.24 1.27
N ILE A 70 -9.98 -2.97 2.37
CA ILE A 70 -8.95 -3.75 3.06
C ILE A 70 -9.46 -5.18 3.16
N GLU A 71 -8.63 -6.14 2.77
CA GLU A 71 -8.90 -7.57 2.87
C GLU A 71 -7.84 -8.22 3.77
N GLU A 72 -8.26 -9.12 4.66
CA GLU A 72 -7.31 -10.02 5.32
C GLU A 72 -6.91 -11.12 4.34
N VAL A 73 -5.60 -11.37 4.26
CA VAL A 73 -5.03 -12.43 3.43
C VAL A 73 -4.16 -13.34 4.29
N GLU A 74 -4.26 -14.65 4.06
CA GLU A 74 -3.39 -15.64 4.71
C GLU A 74 -1.94 -15.43 4.28
N ALA A 75 -1.00 -15.74 5.18
CA ALA A 75 0.42 -15.51 5.02
C ALA A 75 1.09 -16.48 4.02
#